data_AF-A0A3B9URS0-F1
#
_entry.id   AF-A0A3B9URS0-F1
#
_cell.length_a   1.000
_cell.length_b   1.000
_cell.length_c   1.000
_cell.angle_alpha   90.00
_cell.angle_beta   90.00
_cell.angle_gamma   90.00
#
_symmetry.space_group_name_H-M   'P 1'
#
loop_
_entity.id
_entity.type
_entity.pdbx_description
1 polymer ?
#
loop_
_entity_poly.entity_id
_entity_poly.type
_entity_poly.pdbx_seq_one_letter_code
_entity_poly.pdbx_strand_id
1 'polypeptide(L)' 'MKVCGIIVEYNPLHNGHVYHINKTKELTGCDILIAVMSGNFNQRGIPS' A
#
# COMPACT_ATOMS: atom_id res chain seq x y z
N MET A 1 -4.15 9.63 17.66
CA MET A 1 -4.71 9.08 16.42
C MET A 1 -3.97 9.67 15.22
N LYS A 2 -3.02 8.93 14.67
CA LYS A 2 -2.24 9.26 13.48
C LYS A 2 -2.66 8.34 12.34
N VAL A 3 -2.92 8.91 11.17
CA VAL A 3 -3.31 8.17 9.96
C VAL A 3 -2.23 8.33 8.90
N CYS A 4 -1.81 7.23 8.28
CA CYS A 4 -0.88 7.22 7.16
C CYS A 4 -1.57 6.67 5.90
N GLY A 5 -1.35 7.32 4.76
CA GLY A 5 -1.83 6.88 3.45
C GLY A 5 -0.71 6.24 2.62
N ILE A 6 -1.01 5.15 1.91
CA ILE A 6 -0.13 4.59 0.87
C ILE A 6 -0.87 4.49 -0.46
N ILE A 7 -0.19 4.79 -1.57
CA ILE A 7 -0.69 4.65 -2.94
C ILE A 7 -0.07 3.39 -3.53
N VAL A 8 -0.89 2.41 -3.92
CA VAL A 8 -0.42 1.07 -4.29
C VAL A 8 -1.24 0.43 -5.41
N GLU A 9 -0.75 -0.67 -5.96
CA GLU A 9 -1.49 -1.48 -6.96
C GLU A 9 -1.56 -2.97 -6.60
N TYR A 10 -0.57 -3.47 -5.85
CA TYR A 10 -0.48 -4.85 -5.34
C TYR A 10 -0.96 -5.96 -6.30
N ASN A 11 -0.42 -5.95 -7.52
CA ASN A 11 -0.64 -6.99 -8.53
C ASN A 11 0.62 -7.88 -8.71
N PRO A 12 0.78 -8.98 -7.94
CA PRO A 12 0.08 -9.35 -6.72
C PRO A 12 0.71 -8.72 -5.46
N LEU A 13 0.10 -8.94 -4.28
CA LEU A 13 0.77 -8.66 -3.01
C LEU A 13 1.95 -9.62 -2.82
N HIS A 14 3.16 -9.11 -2.59
CA HIS A 14 4.37 -9.92 -2.38
C HIS A 14 5.18 -9.42 -1.18
N ASN A 15 6.26 -10.12 -0.80
CA ASN A 15 7.03 -9.81 0.42
C ASN A 15 7.57 -8.36 0.46
N GLY A 16 7.95 -7.78 -0.68
CA GLY A 16 8.32 -6.36 -0.76
C GLY A 16 7.19 -5.40 -0.33
N HIS A 17 5.94 -5.71 -0.65
CA HIS A 17 4.78 -4.92 -0.24
C HIS A 17 4.51 -5.05 1.26
N VAL A 18 4.65 -6.26 1.81
CA VAL A 18 4.53 -6.52 3.25
C VAL A 18 5.60 -5.76 4.03
N TYR A 19 6.84 -5.79 3.55
CA TYR A 19 7.92 -4.99 4.12
C TYR A 19 7.60 -3.50 4.07
N HIS A 20 7.14 -2.98 2.92
CA HIS A 20 6.73 -1.59 2.76
C HIS A 20 5.64 -1.18 3.77
N ILE A 21 4.57 -1.99 3.93
CA ILE A 21 3.51 -1.73 4.92
C ILE A 21 4.08 -1.66 6.34
N ASN A 22 4.89 -2.64 6.72
CA ASN A 22 5.45 -2.73 8.07
C ASN A 22 6.42 -1.58 8.35
N LYS A 23 7.28 -1.26 7.39
CA LYS A 23 8.24 -0.16 7.53
C LYS A 23 7.55 1.19 7.58
N THR A 24 6.48 1.39 6.82
CA THR A 24 5.66 2.60 6.89
C THR A 24 5.01 2.76 8.26
N LYS A 25 4.45 1.69 8.84
CA LYS A 25 3.92 1.73 10.22
C LYS A 25 5.00 2.08 11.24
N GLU A 26 6.18 1.46 11.13
CA GLU A 26 7.32 1.71 12.03
C GLU A 26 7.80 3.18 11.96
N LEU A 27 8.00 3.71 10.75
CA LEU A 27 8.54 5.05 10.54
C LEU A 27 7.56 6.16 10.91
N THR A 28 6.26 5.95 10.66
CA THR A 28 5.24 6.98 10.89
C THR A 28 4.64 6.91 12.29
N GLY A 29 4.71 5.74 12.95
CA GLY A 29 4.01 5.48 14.20
C GLY A 29 2.50 5.69 14.06
N CYS A 30 1.93 5.36 12.89
CA CYS A 30 0.51 5.55 12.65
C CYS A 30 -0.34 4.52 13.38
N ASP A 31 -1.47 4.96 13.93
CA ASP A 31 -2.48 4.07 14.52
C ASP A 31 -3.29 3.37 13.40
N ILE A 32 -3.49 4.08 12.28
CA ILE A 32 -4.23 3.59 11.12
C ILE A 32 -3.39 3.80 9.86
N LEU A 33 -3.35 2.78 9.01
CA LEU A 33 -2.76 2.83 7.68
C LEU A 33 -3.84 2.55 6.64
N ILE A 34 -4.04 3.48 5.70
CA ILE A 34 -5.04 3.40 4.64
C ILE A 34 -4.32 3.27 3.30
N ALA A 35 -4.72 2.28 2.49
CA ALA A 35 -4.25 2.14 1.13
C ALA A 35 -5.29 2.68 0.16
N VAL A 36 -4.88 3.58 -0.74
CA VAL A 36 -5.60 3.84 -1.99
C VAL A 36 -4.96 2.96 -3.06
N MET A 37 -5.74 2.02 -3.58
CA MET A 37 -5.24 0.97 -4.47
C MET A 37 -5.88 1.07 -5.85
N SER A 38 -5.08 0.86 -6.89
CA SER A 38 -5.60 0.63 -8.25
C SER A 38 -6.63 -0.52 -8.21
N GLY A 39 -7.72 -0.37 -8.94
CA GLY A 39 -8.76 -1.39 -9.05
C GLY A 39 -8.39 -2.48 -10.06
N ASN A 40 -9.36 -2.83 -10.92
CA ASN A 40 -9.21 -3.90 -11.90
C ASN A 40 -8.21 -3.60 -13.03
N PHE A 41 -7.77 -2.36 -13.19
CA PHE A 41 -6.74 -1.94 -14.15
C PHE A 41 -5.71 -1.09 -13.44
N ASN A 42 -4.44 -1.36 -13.74
CA ASN A 42 -3.32 -0.67 -13.12
C ASN A 42 -2.86 0.53 -13.96
N GLN A 43 -1.98 1.36 -13.40
CA GLN A 43 -1.39 2.53 -14.05
C GLN A 43 -0.63 2.17 -15.33
N ARG A 44 -0.11 0.95 -15.42
CA ARG A 44 0.58 0.43 -16.61
C ARG A 44 -0.38 0.03 -17.72
N GLY A 45 -1.70 0.15 -17.51
CA GLY A 45 -2.73 -0.15 -18.50
C GLY A 45 -3.01 -1.65 -18.67
N ILE A 46 -2.58 -2.51 -17.74
CA ILE A 46 -2.87 -3.95 -17.76
C ILE A 46 -3.91 -4.30 -16.68
N PRO A 47 -4.67 -5.40 -16.86
CA PRO A 47 -5.55 -5.91 -15.80
C PRO A 47 -4.77 -6.29 -14.54
N SER A 48 -5.39 -6.08 -13.39
CA SER A 48 -4.89 -6.50 -12.08
C SER A 48 -5.14 -7.97 -11.80
#